data_AF-A0A1H7FEJ8-F1
#
_entry.id   AF-A0A1H7FEJ8-F1
#
_cell.length_a   1.000
_cell.length_b   1.000
_cell.length_c   1.000
_cell.angle_alpha   90.00
_cell.angle_beta   90.00
_cell.angle_gamma   90.00
#
_symmetry.space_group_name_H-M   'P 1'
#
loop_
_entity.id
_entity.type
_entity.pdbx_description
1 polymer ?
#
loop_
_entity_poly.entity_id
_entity_poly.type
_entity_poly.pdbx_seq_one_letter_code
_entity_poly.pdbx_strand_id
1 'polypeptide(L)'
;MAFEHRGFRVAVDVVPDEADVQWQCRAEIHGVEGRTVGVELPGVELAIPKLKIDVLMALSMVEHRAVTSIDEWHAEHLEAV
;
A
#
# COMPACT_ATOMS: atom_id res chain seq x y z
N MET A 1 9.71 3.17 2.17
CA MET A 1 10.06 1.73 2.30
C MET A 1 9.52 0.99 1.10
N ALA A 2 10.08 -0.14 0.70
CA ALA A 2 9.48 -0.98 -0.34
C ALA A 2 9.58 -2.46 0.02
N PHE A 3 8.58 -3.24 -0.36
CA PHE A 3 8.53 -4.69 -0.16
C PHE A 3 7.82 -5.37 -1.34
N GLU A 4 7.91 -6.69 -1.42
CA GLU A 4 7.25 -7.49 -2.45
C GLU A 4 6.23 -8.45 -1.81
N HIS A 5 5.07 -8.60 -2.43
CA HIS A 5 3.99 -9.48 -1.98
C HIS A 5 3.22 -10.06 -3.18
N ARG A 6 3.17 -11.40 -3.29
CA ARG A 6 2.45 -12.15 -4.34
C ARG A 6 2.69 -11.66 -5.78
N GLY A 7 3.94 -11.32 -6.08
CA GLY A 7 4.38 -10.82 -7.39
C GLY A 7 4.20 -9.31 -7.62
N PHE A 8 3.64 -8.58 -6.65
CA PHE A 8 3.58 -7.12 -6.66
C PHE A 8 4.72 -6.53 -5.83
N ARG A 9 5.29 -5.43 -6.30
CA ARG A 9 6.14 -4.53 -5.53
C ARG A 9 5.28 -3.41 -4.97
N VAL A 10 5.39 -3.19 -3.67
CA VAL A 10 4.73 -2.13 -2.94
C VAL A 10 5.77 -1.13 -2.48
N ALA A 11 5.64 0.13 -2.90
CA ALA A 11 6.46 1.22 -2.41
C ALA A 11 5.61 2.10 -1.48
N VAL A 12 5.99 2.17 -0.21
CA VAL A 12 5.28 2.92 0.83
C VAL A 12 6.06 4.16 1.22
N ASP A 13 5.38 5.29 1.26
CA ASP A 13 5.89 6.57 1.72
C ASP A 13 5.00 7.12 2.83
N VAL A 14 5.61 7.64 3.89
CA VAL A 14 4.89 8.30 4.99
C VAL A 14 5.67 9.56 5.34
N VAL A 15 5.05 10.71 5.07
CA VAL A 15 5.65 12.02 5.30
C VAL A 15 4.69 12.88 6.13
N PRO A 16 5.22 13.83 6.91
CA PRO A 16 4.37 14.85 7.51
C PRO A 16 3.73 15.73 6.44
N ASP A 17 2.51 16.21 6.69
CA ASP A 17 1.91 17.27 5.89
C ASP A 17 2.59 18.63 6.13
N GLU A 18 2.25 19.63 5.30
CA GLU A 18 2.87 20.96 5.38
C GLU A 18 2.70 21.64 6.75
N ALA A 19 1.61 21.33 7.47
CA ALA A 19 1.32 21.86 8.78
C ALA A 19 1.87 20.98 9.93
N ASP A 20 2.55 19.87 9.63
CA ASP A 20 3.08 18.89 10.57
C ASP A 20 2.04 18.26 11.54
N VAL A 21 0.76 18.30 11.20
CA VAL A 21 -0.37 17.81 12.02
C VAL A 21 -0.87 16.43 11.57
N GLN A 22 -0.56 16.02 10.35
CA GLN A 22 -0.97 14.75 9.76
C GLN A 22 0.21 13.99 9.17
N TRP A 23 0.09 12.67 9.17
CA TRP A 23 0.85 11.77 8.33
C TRP A 23 0.13 11.64 6.98
N GLN A 24 0.79 12.07 5.91
CA GLN A 24 0.42 11.74 4.55
C GLN A 24 1.07 10.41 4.20
N CYS A 25 0.25 9.39 4.02
CA CYS A 25 0.71 8.04 3.76
C CYS A 25 0.28 7.61 2.37
N ARG A 26 1.22 7.04 1.61
CA ARG A 26 1.01 6.62 0.23
C ARG A 26 1.60 5.23 0.01
N ALA A 27 0.90 4.37 -0.71
CA ALA A 27 1.45 3.13 -1.25
C ALA A 27 1.20 3.06 -2.75
N GLU A 28 2.27 2.85 -3.52
CA GLU A 28 2.23 2.51 -4.93
C GLU A 28 2.37 1.00 -5.09
N ILE A 29 1.52 0.37 -5.89
CA ILE A 29 1.45 -1.08 -6.05
C ILE A 29 1.57 -1.44 -7.52
N HIS A 30 2.69 -2.08 -7.88
CA HIS A 30 3.01 -2.44 -9.26
C HIS A 30 3.32 -3.93 -9.35
N GLY A 31 2.68 -4.64 -10.27
CA GLY A 31 2.96 -6.03 -10.53
C GLY A 31 4.27 -6.20 -11.29
N VAL A 32 5.19 -6.99 -10.72
CA VAL A 32 6.57 -7.15 -11.19
C VAL A 32 6.93 -8.58 -11.54
N GLU A 33 6.06 -9.56 -11.25
CA GLU A 33 6.36 -10.99 -11.44
C GLU A 33 5.21 -11.80 -12.06
N GLY A 34 5.55 -12.71 -12.97
CA GLY A 34 4.63 -13.70 -13.54
C GLY A 34 3.37 -13.07 -14.14
N ARG A 35 2.19 -13.54 -13.69
CA ARG A 35 0.88 -13.07 -14.16
C ARG A 35 0.53 -11.64 -13.78
N THR A 36 1.31 -11.03 -12.88
CA THR A 36 1.06 -9.67 -12.38
C THR A 36 1.86 -8.63 -13.14
N VAL A 37 2.83 -9.02 -13.98
CA VAL A 37 3.68 -8.06 -14.72
C VAL A 37 2.81 -7.09 -15.52
N GLY A 38 2.97 -5.80 -15.26
CA GLY A 38 2.23 -4.73 -15.94
C GLY A 38 0.83 -4.47 -15.38
N VAL A 39 0.42 -5.17 -14.33
CA VAL A 39 -0.78 -4.85 -13.56
C VAL A 39 -0.46 -3.72 -12.59
N GLU A 40 -1.22 -2.64 -12.66
CA GLU A 40 -1.17 -1.56 -11.68
C GLU A 40 -2.45 -1.60 -10.85
N LEU A 41 -2.29 -1.73 -9.54
CA LEU A 41 -3.42 -1.64 -8.62
C LEU A 41 -3.59 -0.19 -8.16
N PRO A 42 -4.82 0.23 -7.82
CA PRO A 42 -5.04 1.52 -7.18
C PRO A 42 -4.13 1.67 -5.96
N GLY A 43 -3.36 2.76 -5.91
CA GLY A 43 -2.53 3.06 -4.77
C GLY A 43 -3.36 3.34 -3.51
N VAL A 44 -2.75 3.13 -2.35
CA VAL A 44 -3.37 3.48 -1.06
C VAL A 44 -2.95 4.90 -0.69
N GLU A 45 -3.90 5.79 -0.42
CA GLU A 45 -3.63 7.13 0.07
C GLU A 45 -4.44 7.40 1.35
N LEU A 46 -3.74 7.81 2.41
CA LEU A 46 -4.34 8.10 3.72
C LEU A 46 -3.75 9.37 4.32
N ALA A 47 -4.61 10.18 4.93
CA ALA A 47 -4.21 11.28 5.79
C ALA A 47 -4.61 10.93 7.24
N ILE A 48 -3.63 10.78 8.13
CA ILE A 48 -3.87 10.33 9.51
C ILE A 48 -3.34 11.36 10.50
N PRO A 49 -4.16 11.90 11.42
CA PRO A 49 -3.67 12.85 12.42
C PRO A 49 -2.56 12.27 13.29
N LYS A 50 -1.43 12.97 13.43
CA LYS A 50 -0.29 12.52 14.24
C LYS A 50 -0.64 12.36 15.72
N LEU A 51 -1.61 13.12 16.20
CA LEU A 51 -2.12 13.02 17.57
C LEU A 51 -2.76 11.65 17.89
N LYS A 52 -3.17 10.88 16.87
CA LYS A 52 -3.82 9.58 17.05
C LYS A 52 -2.89 8.39 16.93
N ILE A 53 -1.74 8.56 16.27
CA ILE A 53 -0.91 7.44 15.83
C ILE A 53 0.54 7.90 15.59
N ASP A 54 1.51 7.09 16.01
CA ASP A 54 2.91 7.29 15.63
C ASP A 54 3.18 6.85 14.18
N VAL A 55 4.36 7.22 13.67
CA VAL A 55 4.76 6.98 12.28
C VAL A 55 4.87 5.49 11.93
N LEU A 56 5.27 4.63 12.87
CA LEU A 56 5.44 3.19 12.61
C LEU A 56 4.06 2.52 12.49
N MET A 57 3.12 2.92 13.34
CA MET A 57 1.74 2.46 13.22
C MET A 57 1.08 2.99 11.93
N ALA A 58 1.35 4.24 11.52
CA ALA A 58 0.87 4.77 10.24
C ALA A 58 1.42 3.97 9.04
N LEU A 59 2.72 3.65 9.07
CA LEU A 59 3.37 2.80 8.06
C LEU A 59 2.71 1.41 8.01
N SER A 60 2.55 0.75 9.16
CA SER A 60 1.94 -0.58 9.26
C SER A 60 0.50 -0.61 8.74
N MET A 61 -0.30 0.43 9.00
CA MET A 61 -1.66 0.53 8.47
C MET A 61 -1.69 0.58 6.94
N VAL A 62 -0.76 1.30 6.33
CA VAL A 62 -0.70 1.48 4.87
C VAL A 62 -0.19 0.21 4.19
N GLU A 63 0.81 -0.44 4.78
CA GLU A 63 1.28 -1.76 4.35
C GLU A 63 0.14 -2.78 4.39
N HIS A 64 -0.61 -2.84 5.49
CA HIS A 64 -1.73 -3.76 5.64
C HIS A 64 -2.80 -3.53 4.57
N ARG A 65 -3.16 -2.27 4.30
CA ARG A 65 -4.12 -1.96 3.23
C ARG A 65 -3.61 -2.37 1.84
N ALA A 66 -2.33 -2.11 1.55
CA ALA A 66 -1.76 -2.50 0.26
C ALA A 66 -1.78 -4.03 0.09
N VAL A 67 -1.46 -4.77 1.15
CA VAL A 67 -1.56 -6.24 1.17
C VAL A 67 -3.01 -6.69 0.96
N THR A 68 -3.98 -6.09 1.64
CA THR A 68 -5.40 -6.42 1.45
C THR A 68 -5.83 -6.22 0.00
N SER A 69 -5.48 -5.10 -0.63
CA SER A 69 -5.82 -4.84 -2.04
C SER A 69 -5.19 -5.86 -3.00
N ILE A 70 -3.95 -6.29 -2.74
CA ILE A 70 -3.30 -7.34 -3.53
C ILE A 70 -4.01 -8.68 -3.33
N ASP A 71 -4.38 -9.01 -2.10
CA ASP A 71 -5.04 -10.27 -1.77
C ASP A 71 -6.46 -10.33 -2.37
N GLU A 72 -7.20 -9.22 -2.36
CA GLU A 72 -8.49 -9.06 -3.03
C GLU A 72 -8.36 -9.28 -4.54
N TRP A 73 -7.42 -8.58 -5.19
CA TRP A 73 -7.16 -8.77 -6.62
C TRP A 73 -6.83 -10.23 -6.95
N HIS A 74 -5.98 -10.86 -6.13
CA HIS A 74 -5.65 -12.27 -6.30
C HIS A 74 -6.86 -13.17 -6.14
N ALA A 75 -7.75 -12.91 -5.18
CA ALA A 75 -8.98 -13.69 -4.99
C ALA A 75 -9.88 -13.60 -6.24
N GLU A 76 -10.11 -12.39 -6.76
CA GLU A 76 -10.93 -12.16 -7.95
C GLU A 76 -10.33 -12.80 -9.22
N HIS A 77 -9.00 -12.91 -9.31
CA HIS A 77 -8.29 -13.43 -10.49
C HIS A 77 -7.75 -14.86 -10.32
N LEU A 78 -8.00 -15.52 -9.18
CA LEU A 78 -7.70 -16.94 -8.97
C LEU A 78 -8.93 -17.82 -9.27
N GLU A 79 -10.15 -17.29 -9.15
CA GLU A 79 -11.40 -17.99 -9.50
C GLU A 79 -11.64 -18.11 -11.03
N ALA A 80 -10.77 -17.54 -11.85
CA ALA A 80 -10.89 -17.54 -13.32
C ALA A 80 -10.15 -18.71 -14.03
N VAL A 81 -9.73 -19.75 -13.31
CA VAL A 81 -8.99 -20.91 -13.86
C VAL A 81 -9.68 -22.24 -13.55
#